data_AF-A0AB39JAF7-F1
#
_entry.id   AF-A0AB39JAF7-F1
#
_cell.length_a   1.000
_cell.length_b   1.000
_cell.length_c   1.000
_cell.angle_alpha   90.00
_cell.angle_beta   90.00
_cell.angle_gamma   90.00
#
_symmetry.space_group_name_H-M   'P 1'
#
loop_
_entity.id
_entity.type
_entity.pdbx_description
1 polymer ?
#
loop_
_entity_poly.entity_id
_entity_poly.type
_entity_poly.pdbx_seq_one_letter_code
_entity_poly.pdbx_strand_id
1 'polypeptide(L)' 'MTHKIKINHWEQTCEDDSCFEYGTSVSVNGKELVREASIVSALEAVLKELGVEVEITEVSEDLQCDAYKK' A
#
# COMPACT_ATOMS: atom_id res chain seq x y z
N MET A 1 13.72 17.62 -10.18
CA MET A 1 13.61 16.37 -10.96
C MET A 1 12.22 15.81 -10.74
N THR A 2 11.66 15.11 -11.73
CA THR A 2 10.37 14.41 -11.58
C THR A 2 10.64 12.94 -11.34
N HIS A 3 10.09 12.37 -10.26
CA HIS A 3 10.19 10.95 -9.96
C HIS A 3 8.94 10.22 -10.45
N LYS A 4 9.12 9.04 -11.04
CA LYS A 4 8.02 8.21 -11.52
C LYS A 4 7.65 7.20 -10.45
N ILE A 5 6.51 7.37 -9.82
CA ILE A 5 5.96 6.43 -8.83
C ILE A 5 4.93 5.54 -9.55
N LYS A 6 5.03 4.22 -9.37
CA LYS A 6 4.03 3.26 -9.85
C LYS A 6 3.55 2.44 -8.66
N ILE A 7 2.24 2.47 -8.46
CA ILE A 7 1.51 1.61 -7.52
C ILE A 7 0.86 0.51 -8.34
N ASN A 8 1.04 -0.74 -7.94
CA ASN A 8 0.51 -1.90 -8.65
C ASN A 8 -0.33 -2.73 -7.70
N HIS A 9 -1.59 -2.93 -8.03
CA HIS A 9 -2.45 -3.91 -7.37
C HIS A 9 -2.26 -5.24 -8.09
N TRP A 10 -2.12 -6.31 -7.31
CA TRP A 10 -1.97 -7.65 -7.85
C TRP A 10 -2.85 -8.61 -7.08
N GLU A 11 -3.27 -9.65 -7.78
CA GLU A 11 -4.05 -10.76 -7.28
C GLU A 11 -3.32 -12.03 -7.72
N GLN A 12 -3.15 -12.96 -6.81
CA GLN A 12 -2.53 -14.24 -7.04
C GLN A 12 -3.43 -15.33 -6.48
N THR A 13 -3.87 -16.21 -7.37
CA THR A 13 -4.53 -17.45 -6.96
C THR A 13 -3.45 -18.49 -6.71
N CYS A 14 -3.51 -19.13 -5.55
CA CYS A 14 -2.61 -20.23 -5.20
C CYS A 14 -2.81 -21.41 -6.16
N GLU A 15 -1.78 -22.23 -6.37
CA GLU A 15 -1.80 -23.36 -7.33
C GLU A 15 -2.98 -24.34 -7.12
N ASP A 16 -3.51 -24.43 -5.90
CA ASP A 16 -4.61 -25.33 -5.53
C ASP A 16 -6.01 -24.67 -5.58
N ASP A 17 -6.15 -23.44 -6.11
CA ASP A 17 -7.41 -22.65 -6.09
C ASP A 17 -8.00 -22.45 -4.67
N SER A 18 -7.21 -22.78 -3.65
CA SER A 18 -7.60 -22.85 -2.25
C SER A 18 -7.38 -21.55 -1.49
N CYS A 19 -6.59 -20.63 -2.06
CA CYS A 19 -6.37 -19.30 -1.55
C CYS A 19 -6.27 -18.25 -2.65
N PHE A 20 -6.77 -17.05 -2.32
CA PHE A 20 -6.64 -15.84 -3.10
C PHE A 20 -5.82 -14.85 -2.27
N GLU A 21 -4.64 -14.51 -2.77
CA GLU A 21 -3.81 -13.44 -2.22
C GLU A 21 -4.02 -12.18 -3.05
N TYR A 22 -4.17 -11.04 -2.40
CA TYR A 22 -4.23 -9.75 -3.08
C TYR A 22 -3.33 -8.77 -2.33
N GLY A 23 -2.70 -7.87 -3.07
CA GLY A 23 -1.75 -6.96 -2.48
C GLY A 23 -1.50 -5.72 -3.31
N THR A 24 -0.72 -4.83 -2.73
CA THR A 24 -0.24 -3.61 -3.40
C THR A 24 1.28 -3.59 -3.34
N SER A 25 1.93 -3.29 -4.47
CA SER A 25 3.37 -3.03 -4.54
C SER A 25 3.64 -1.62 -5.05
N VAL A 26 4.77 -1.05 -4.63
CA VAL A 26 5.18 0.32 -5.00
C VAL A 26 6.58 0.31 -5.57
N SER A 27 6.76 1.04 -6.66
CA SER A 27 8.06 1.25 -7.30
C SER A 27 8.31 2.71 -7.62
N VAL A 28 9.57 3.14 -7.50
CA VAL A 28 10.02 4.49 -7.83
C VAL A 28 11.12 4.39 -8.88
N ASN A 29 10.96 5.08 -10.00
CA ASN A 29 11.91 5.06 -11.12
C ASN A 29 12.28 3.65 -11.61
N GLY A 30 11.31 2.71 -11.54
CA GLY A 30 11.48 1.32 -11.97
C GLY A 30 12.09 0.39 -10.92
N LYS A 31 12.50 0.90 -9.75
CA LYS A 31 12.94 0.09 -8.60
C LYS A 31 11.73 -0.23 -7.73
N GLU A 32 11.42 -1.50 -7.56
CA GLU A 32 10.43 -1.94 -6.56
C GLU A 32 10.97 -1.69 -5.16
N LEU A 33 10.18 -1.00 -4.34
CA LEU A 33 10.57 -0.62 -2.98
C LEU A 33 9.93 -1.54 -1.94
N VAL A 34 8.68 -1.93 -2.17
CA VAL A 34 7.92 -2.73 -1.21
C VAL A 34 6.85 -3.55 -1.94
N ARG A 35 6.64 -4.77 -1.46
CA ARG A 35 5.58 -5.69 -1.84
C ARG A 35 4.70 -5.89 -0.59
N GLU A 36 3.37 -5.82 -0.76
CA GLU A 36 2.38 -5.94 0.33
C GLU A 36 2.48 -4.84 1.37
N ALA A 37 2.40 -3.59 0.93
CA ALA A 37 2.44 -2.46 1.85
C ALA A 37 1.06 -1.95 2.24
N SER A 38 0.91 -1.63 3.53
CA SER A 38 -0.06 -0.65 3.98
C SER A 38 0.24 0.72 3.35
N ILE A 39 -0.73 1.62 3.37
CA ILE A 39 -0.58 2.97 2.80
C ILE A 39 0.61 3.70 3.47
N VAL A 40 0.75 3.60 4.79
CA VAL A 40 1.83 4.24 5.55
C VAL A 40 3.20 3.72 5.10
N SER A 41 3.40 2.41 5.08
CA SER A 41 4.70 1.81 4.71
C SER A 41 5.07 2.10 3.25
N ALA A 42 4.08 2.16 2.36
CA ALA A 42 4.26 2.60 0.98
C ALA A 42 4.74 4.06 0.91
N LEU A 43 4.12 4.95 1.69
CA LEU A 43 4.47 6.37 1.74
C LEU A 43 5.89 6.58 2.28
N GLU A 44 6.24 5.91 3.39
CA GLU A 44 7.57 5.95 3.98
C GLU A 44 8.65 5.48 3.01
N ALA A 45 8.41 4.36 2.30
CA ALA A 45 9.37 3.82 1.35
C ALA A 45 9.64 4.80 0.20
N VAL A 46 8.60 5.43 -0.34
CA VAL A 46 8.73 6.46 -1.38
C VAL A 46 9.50 7.66 -0.85
N LEU A 47 9.09 8.23 0.27
CA LEU A 47 9.69 9.47 0.81
C LEU A 47 11.16 9.27 1.19
N LYS A 48 11.51 8.11 1.74
CA LYS A 48 12.89 7.71 2.02
C LYS A 48 13.73 7.57 0.74
N GLU A 49 13.20 6.94 -0.32
CA GLU A 49 13.91 6.84 -1.61
C GLU A 49 14.12 8.22 -2.24
N LEU A 50 13.22 9.18 -1.98
CA LEU A 50 13.35 10.56 -2.42
C LEU A 50 14.25 11.42 -1.53
N GLY A 51 14.76 10.87 -0.41
CA GLY A 51 15.61 11.60 0.54
C GLY A 51 14.87 12.69 1.32
N VAL A 52 13.56 12.53 1.53
CA VAL A 52 12.71 13.48 2.26
C VAL A 52 12.45 12.95 3.67
N GLU A 53 12.83 13.72 4.69
CA GLU A 53 12.45 13.45 6.08
C GLU A 53 11.02 13.95 6.32
N VAL A 54 10.16 13.07 6.82
CA VAL A 54 8.75 13.36 7.08
C VAL A 54 8.30 12.76 8.41
N GLU A 55 7.31 13.38 9.01
CA GLU A 55 6.52 12.80 10.10
C GLU A 55 5.16 12.40 9.53
N ILE A 56 4.78 11.13 9.68
CA ILE A 56 3.51 10.59 9.18
C ILE A 56 2.62 10.28 10.38
N THR A 57 1.40 10.82 10.37
CA THR A 57 0.36 10.47 11.34
C THR A 57 -0.78 9.80 10.60
N GLU A 58 -1.08 8.56 10.95
CA GLU A 58 -2.27 7.85 10.49
C GLU A 58 -3.43 8.14 11.44
N VAL A 59 -4.58 8.52 10.89
CA VAL A 59 -5.81 8.73 11.64
C VAL A 59 -6.89 7.84 11.04
N SER A 60 -7.45 6.94 11.84
CA SER A 60 -8.59 6.12 11.48
C SER A 60 -9.86 6.72 12.05
N GLU A 61 -10.85 7.01 11.21
CA GLU A 61 -12.20 7.36 11.67
C GLU A 61 -13.03 6.09 11.82
N ASP A 62 -13.38 5.75 13.06
CA ASP A 62 -14.35 4.67 13.34
C ASP A 62 -15.76 5.16 13.02
N LEU A 63 -16.14 5.05 11.74
CA LEU A 63 -17.53 5.19 11.34
C LEU A 63 -18.28 3.94 11.77
N GLN A 64 -18.96 4.00 12.92
CA GLN A 64 -19.87 2.94 13.33
C GLN A 64 -20.97 2.80 12.27
N CYS A 65 -20.97 1.65 11.59
CA CYS A 65 -22.02 1.32 10.64
C CYS A 65 -23.30 0.99 11.44
N ASP A 66 -24.22 1.94 11.56
CA ASP A 66 -25.54 1.78 12.20
C ASP A 66 -26.42 0.70 11.51
N ALA A 67 -25.95 0.08 10.43
CA ALA A 67 -26.68 -0.90 9.62
C ALA A 67 -27.01 -2.23 10.34
N TYR A 68 -26.49 -2.48 11.55
CA TYR A 68 -26.76 -3.70 12.32
C TYR A 68 -27.89 -3.56 13.36
N LYS A 69 -28.62 -2.44 13.42
CA LYS A 69 -29.88 -2.38 14.17
C LYS A 69 -31.02 -3.00 13.35
N LYS A 70 -31.17 -4.32 13.40
CA LYS A 70 -32.40 -5.03 13.00
C LYS A 70 -32.81 -6.02 14.08
#